data_AF-A0A952HJL9-F1
#
_entry.id   AF-A0A952HJL9-F1
#
_cell.length_a   1.000
_cell.length_b   1.000
_cell.length_c   1.000
_cell.angle_alpha   90.00
_cell.angle_beta   90.00
_cell.angle_gamma   90.00
#
_symmetry.space_group_name_H-M   'P 1'
#
loop_
_entity.id
_entity.type
_entity.pdbx_description
1 polymer ?
#
loop_
_entity_poly.entity_id
_entity_poly.type
_entity_poly.pdbx_seq_one_letter_code
_entity_poly.pdbx_strand_id
1 'polypeptide(L)'
;IIRFILIVPLIYGLRRRAELAERSVLKEWLMISFFRDHPVRYRWQALRKQRAEQRYLRHRTDLEEYRQEAIDWKGGVVLGWAGMRGVVTLAAAQSLPSSIPYRPQLILIAFTVAFVSLVVQGGTLPWLIRTLGLQGADAKEDRRLLAHLLDDLSEAGLAVLDDPETAAGAATPIDPEVVERVRQSSYLRAESAWERTLLSDSPQESRPHHIYRTLRLAVVDAERTRLLLERARGSYPSRVLTEAQSLLDLEETRLRSRSR
;
A
#
# COMPACT_ATOMS: atom_id res chain seq x y z
N ILE A 1 15.75 -30.50 -13.75
CA ILE A 1 14.56 -31.29 -14.15
C ILE A 1 13.76 -31.71 -12.91
N ILE A 2 14.37 -32.29 -11.88
CA ILE A 2 13.70 -32.74 -10.63
C ILE A 2 12.93 -31.63 -9.88
N ARG A 3 13.35 -30.36 -9.95
CA ARG A 3 12.65 -29.24 -9.27
C ARG A 3 11.28 -28.85 -9.88
N PHE A 4 10.98 -29.19 -11.14
CA PHE A 4 9.68 -28.86 -11.75
C PHE A 4 8.52 -29.70 -11.18
N ILE A 5 8.80 -30.91 -10.72
CA ILE A 5 7.80 -31.84 -10.15
C ILE A 5 7.20 -31.32 -8.84
N LEU A 6 7.94 -30.52 -8.06
CA LEU A 6 7.46 -29.98 -6.79
C LEU A 6 6.69 -28.66 -6.94
N ILE A 7 6.98 -27.88 -8.00
CA ILE A 7 6.42 -26.54 -8.17
C ILE A 7 5.00 -26.60 -8.77
N VAL A 8 4.75 -27.52 -9.69
CA VAL A 8 3.43 -27.67 -10.35
C VAL A 8 2.29 -28.03 -9.37
N PRO A 9 2.42 -29.03 -8.48
CA PRO A 9 1.36 -29.34 -7.51
C PRO A 9 1.21 -28.27 -6.43
N LEU A 10 2.28 -27.55 -6.08
CA LEU A 10 2.22 -26.40 -5.15
C LEU A 10 1.40 -25.24 -5.76
N ILE A 11 1.67 -24.89 -7.01
CA ILE A 11 0.91 -23.85 -7.74
C ILE A 11 -0.56 -24.24 -7.88
N TYR A 12 -0.85 -25.51 -8.21
CA TYR A 12 -2.21 -26.01 -8.36
C TYR A 12 -2.97 -26.05 -7.02
N GLY A 13 -2.32 -26.49 -5.94
CA GLY A 13 -2.89 -26.53 -4.59
C GLY A 13 -3.21 -25.15 -4.03
N LEU A 14 -2.41 -24.13 -4.35
CA LEU A 14 -2.60 -22.76 -3.87
C LEU A 14 -3.66 -21.97 -4.66
N ARG A 15 -3.76 -22.18 -5.98
CA ARG A 15 -4.85 -21.61 -6.80
C ARG A 15 -6.24 -22.04 -6.30
N ARG A 16 -6.36 -23.31 -5.92
CA ARG A 16 -7.61 -23.91 -5.44
C ARG A 16 -8.04 -23.35 -4.08
N ARG A 17 -7.10 -22.91 -3.23
CA ARG A 17 -7.39 -22.28 -1.93
C ARG A 17 -7.84 -20.83 -2.08
N ALA A 18 -7.26 -20.09 -3.03
CA ALA A 18 -7.67 -18.72 -3.32
C ALA A 18 -9.13 -18.63 -3.84
N GLU A 19 -9.52 -19.53 -4.74
CA GLU A 19 -10.90 -19.58 -5.27
C GLU A 19 -11.96 -19.93 -4.22
N LEU A 20 -11.60 -20.73 -3.20
CA LEU A 20 -12.51 -21.10 -2.12
C LEU A 20 -12.71 -19.95 -1.11
N ALA A 21 -11.68 -19.15 -0.85
CA ALA A 21 -11.78 -17.98 0.03
C ALA A 21 -12.65 -16.87 -0.59
N GLU A 22 -12.53 -16.64 -1.90
CA GLU A 22 -13.28 -15.60 -2.63
C GLU A 22 -14.80 -15.82 -2.59
N ARG A 23 -15.25 -17.09 -2.64
CA ARG A 23 -16.67 -17.46 -2.55
C ARG A 23 -17.27 -17.27 -1.15
N SER A 24 -16.47 -17.35 -0.09
CA SER A 24 -16.92 -17.13 1.29
C SER A 24 -17.19 -15.65 1.54
N VAL A 25 -16.29 -14.78 1.06
CA VAL A 25 -16.36 -13.33 1.23
C VAL A 25 -17.53 -12.71 0.47
N LEU A 26 -17.83 -13.19 -0.73
CA LEU A 26 -18.98 -12.71 -1.52
C LEU A 26 -20.32 -12.99 -0.82
N LYS A 27 -20.47 -14.13 -0.14
CA LYS A 27 -21.68 -14.49 0.62
C LYS A 27 -21.86 -13.61 1.86
N GLU A 28 -20.78 -13.27 2.55
CA GLU A 28 -20.81 -12.40 3.72
C GLU A 28 -21.03 -10.93 3.36
N TRP A 29 -20.43 -10.46 2.27
CA TRP A 29 -20.68 -9.12 1.73
C TRP A 29 -22.14 -8.95 1.30
N LEU A 30 -22.72 -9.97 0.64
CA LEU A 30 -24.16 -10.04 0.30
C LEU A 30 -25.07 -9.97 1.54
N MET A 31 -24.66 -10.56 2.68
CA MET A 31 -25.42 -10.45 3.92
C MET A 31 -25.33 -9.06 4.55
N ILE A 32 -24.18 -8.38 4.46
CA ILE A 32 -23.99 -7.03 5.01
C ILE A 32 -24.69 -5.98 4.13
N SER A 33 -24.66 -6.12 2.80
CA SER A 33 -25.40 -5.25 1.89
C SER A 33 -26.92 -5.41 2.04
N PHE A 34 -27.42 -6.63 2.29
CA PHE A 34 -28.84 -6.89 2.58
C PHE A 34 -29.39 -6.08 3.78
N PHE A 35 -28.56 -5.81 4.80
CA PHE A 35 -28.96 -5.00 5.96
C PHE A 35 -28.78 -3.48 5.76
N ARG A 36 -28.22 -3.03 4.63
CA ARG A 36 -28.11 -1.62 4.26
C ARG A 36 -29.41 -1.07 3.67
N ASP A 37 -30.10 -1.90 2.89
CA ASP A 37 -31.35 -1.53 2.20
C ASP A 37 -32.62 -1.83 3.03
N HIS A 38 -32.51 -2.60 4.11
CA HIS A 38 -33.62 -2.92 5.00
C HIS A 38 -33.36 -2.45 6.44
N PRO A 39 -33.99 -1.35 6.91
CA PRO A 39 -33.81 -0.87 8.27
C PRO A 39 -34.31 -1.90 9.29
N VAL A 40 -33.48 -2.13 10.29
CA VAL A 40 -33.64 -3.16 11.32
C VAL A 40 -34.80 -2.78 12.24
N ARG A 41 -35.96 -3.45 12.12
CA ARG A 41 -37.20 -3.09 12.82
C ARG A 41 -37.33 -3.71 14.22
N TYR A 42 -36.57 -4.78 14.51
CA TYR A 42 -36.67 -5.55 15.76
C TYR A 42 -35.31 -5.78 16.46
N ARG A 43 -35.31 -5.78 17.80
CA ARG A 43 -34.11 -5.85 18.67
C ARG A 43 -33.24 -7.11 18.47
N TRP A 44 -33.83 -8.24 18.07
CA TRP A 44 -33.08 -9.48 17.77
C TRP A 44 -32.30 -9.41 16.45
N GLN A 45 -32.75 -8.60 15.50
CA GLN A 45 -32.04 -8.39 14.24
C GLN A 45 -30.78 -7.51 14.47
N ALA A 46 -30.83 -6.57 15.42
CA ALA A 46 -29.68 -5.79 15.85
C ALA A 46 -28.58 -6.66 16.49
N LEU A 47 -28.96 -7.64 17.33
CA LEU A 47 -28.02 -8.61 17.90
C LEU A 47 -27.41 -9.54 16.84
N ARG A 48 -28.17 -9.93 15.81
CA ARG A 48 -27.64 -10.70 14.66
C ARG A 48 -26.70 -9.86 13.79
N LYS A 49 -27.01 -8.57 13.59
CA LYS A 49 -26.13 -7.60 12.92
C LYS A 49 -24.81 -7.45 13.68
N GLN A 50 -24.85 -7.25 14.99
CA GLN A 50 -23.66 -7.06 15.82
C GLN A 50 -22.74 -8.30 15.82
N ARG A 51 -23.32 -9.51 15.85
CA ARG A 51 -22.57 -10.78 15.71
C ARG A 51 -22.06 -11.05 14.29
N ALA A 52 -22.69 -10.47 13.26
CA ALA A 52 -22.21 -10.53 11.89
C ALA A 52 -21.06 -9.53 11.68
N GLU A 53 -21.17 -8.31 12.23
CA GLU A 53 -20.12 -7.29 12.22
C GLU A 53 -18.85 -7.77 12.95
N GLN A 54 -18.99 -8.40 14.12
CA GLN A 54 -17.84 -8.96 14.84
C GLN A 54 -17.16 -10.13 14.10
N ARG A 55 -17.94 -10.94 13.35
CA ARG A 55 -17.38 -12.02 12.53
C ARG A 55 -16.68 -11.47 11.28
N TYR A 56 -17.27 -10.45 10.66
CA TYR A 56 -16.68 -9.75 9.52
C TYR A 56 -15.33 -9.10 9.88
N LEU A 57 -15.24 -8.43 11.03
CA LEU A 57 -13.99 -7.81 11.50
C LEU A 57 -12.87 -8.83 11.75
N ARG A 58 -13.18 -10.01 12.31
CA ARG A 58 -12.19 -11.08 12.51
C ARG A 58 -11.75 -11.72 11.20
N HIS A 59 -12.71 -12.01 10.31
CA HIS A 59 -12.39 -12.64 9.02
C HIS A 59 -11.57 -11.73 8.11
N ARG A 60 -11.71 -10.42 8.26
CA ARG A 60 -10.93 -9.41 7.55
C ARG A 60 -9.44 -9.45 7.89
N THR A 61 -9.09 -9.62 9.17
CA THR A 61 -7.70 -9.74 9.61
C THR A 61 -7.02 -10.98 9.02
N ASP A 62 -7.73 -12.11 9.02
CA ASP A 62 -7.24 -13.36 8.44
C ASP A 62 -7.03 -13.22 6.91
N LEU A 63 -7.89 -12.49 6.19
CA LEU A 63 -7.78 -12.27 4.74
C LEU A 63 -6.60 -11.36 4.36
N GLU A 64 -6.30 -10.36 5.18
CA GLU A 64 -5.14 -9.50 4.99
C GLU A 64 -3.84 -10.28 5.23
N GLU A 65 -3.81 -11.16 6.23
CA GLU A 65 -2.72 -12.10 6.50
C GLU A 65 -2.55 -13.10 5.34
N TYR A 66 -3.63 -13.73 4.86
CA TYR A 66 -3.57 -14.63 3.71
C TYR A 66 -3.13 -13.95 2.41
N ARG A 67 -3.51 -12.68 2.18
CA ARG A 67 -3.05 -11.92 1.00
C ARG A 67 -1.56 -11.57 1.10
N GLN A 68 -1.08 -11.22 2.29
CA GLN A 68 0.34 -10.93 2.53
C GLN A 68 1.18 -12.20 2.40
N GLU A 69 0.76 -13.31 3.01
CA GLU A 69 1.37 -14.63 2.84
C GLU A 69 1.31 -15.10 1.37
N ALA A 70 0.21 -14.83 0.66
CA ALA A 70 0.05 -15.16 -0.75
C ALA A 70 1.03 -14.44 -1.68
N ILE A 71 1.49 -13.26 -1.29
CA ILE A 71 2.51 -12.49 -2.01
C ILE A 71 3.90 -12.98 -1.60
N ASP A 72 4.08 -13.34 -0.33
CA ASP A 72 5.35 -13.81 0.23
C ASP A 72 5.80 -15.17 -0.33
N TRP A 73 4.90 -16.16 -0.49
CA TRP A 73 5.31 -17.45 -1.08
C TRP A 73 5.74 -17.34 -2.55
N LYS A 74 5.12 -16.44 -3.32
CA LYS A 74 5.53 -16.18 -4.71
C LYS A 74 6.92 -15.56 -4.74
N GLY A 75 7.20 -14.63 -3.82
CA GLY A 75 8.53 -14.07 -3.58
C GLY A 75 9.54 -15.14 -3.18
N GLY A 76 9.18 -16.03 -2.26
CA GLY A 76 10.02 -17.16 -1.83
C GLY A 76 10.34 -18.14 -2.95
N VAL A 77 9.40 -18.41 -3.86
CA VAL A 77 9.64 -19.24 -5.06
C VAL A 77 10.61 -18.56 -6.02
N VAL A 78 10.48 -17.25 -6.24
CA VAL A 78 11.41 -16.48 -7.10
C VAL A 78 12.80 -16.39 -6.47
N LEU A 79 12.88 -16.13 -5.16
CA LEU A 79 14.14 -16.07 -4.42
C LEU A 79 14.86 -17.43 -4.40
N GLY A 80 14.12 -18.51 -4.18
CA GLY A 80 14.62 -19.89 -4.28
C GLY A 80 15.03 -20.30 -5.70
N TRP A 81 14.40 -19.70 -6.72
CA TRP A 81 14.79 -19.88 -8.13
C TRP A 81 16.09 -19.15 -8.47
N ALA A 82 16.28 -17.93 -7.94
CA ALA A 82 17.43 -17.07 -8.21
C ALA A 82 18.69 -17.48 -7.43
N GLY A 83 18.57 -18.00 -6.20
CA GLY A 83 19.70 -18.05 -5.25
C GLY A 83 20.66 -19.24 -5.33
N MET A 84 20.40 -20.30 -6.10
CA MET A 84 20.99 -21.62 -5.79
C MET A 84 21.87 -22.26 -6.87
N ARG A 85 22.43 -21.50 -7.82
CA ARG A 85 22.96 -22.12 -9.05
C ARG A 85 24.39 -21.72 -9.40
N GLY A 86 25.21 -22.74 -9.66
CA GLY A 86 26.52 -22.64 -10.31
C GLY A 86 27.72 -22.75 -9.39
N VAL A 87 27.68 -22.16 -8.19
CA VAL A 87 28.85 -22.08 -7.30
C VAL A 87 29.36 -23.46 -6.87
N VAL A 88 28.45 -24.38 -6.53
CA VAL A 88 28.82 -25.72 -6.05
C VAL A 88 29.46 -26.57 -7.15
N THR A 89 28.90 -26.54 -8.37
CA THR A 89 29.47 -27.28 -9.52
C THR A 89 30.83 -26.74 -9.91
N LEU A 90 30.99 -25.41 -9.89
CA LEU A 90 32.26 -24.76 -10.19
C LEU A 90 33.32 -25.09 -9.12
N ALA A 91 32.93 -25.06 -7.84
CA ALA A 91 33.79 -25.41 -6.72
C ALA A 91 34.23 -26.87 -6.80
N ALA A 92 33.29 -27.80 -7.04
CA ALA A 92 33.59 -29.23 -7.19
C ALA A 92 34.54 -29.50 -8.36
N ALA A 93 34.38 -28.79 -9.49
CA ALA A 93 35.30 -28.89 -10.63
C ALA A 93 36.71 -28.38 -10.29
N GLN A 94 36.82 -27.32 -9.47
CA GLN A 94 38.11 -26.80 -9.02
C GLN A 94 38.80 -27.71 -7.99
N SER A 95 38.03 -28.44 -7.18
CA SER A 95 38.54 -29.41 -6.20
C SER A 95 39.14 -30.68 -6.83
N LEU A 96 39.11 -30.83 -8.16
CA LEU A 96 39.71 -31.99 -8.84
C LEU A 96 41.25 -31.99 -8.71
N PRO A 97 41.87 -33.11 -8.28
CA PRO A 97 43.33 -33.26 -8.18
C PRO A 97 44.05 -33.01 -9.50
N SER A 98 45.26 -32.45 -9.44
CA SER A 98 46.11 -32.17 -10.62
C SER A 98 46.62 -33.42 -11.33
N SER A 99 46.54 -34.59 -10.70
CA SER A 99 46.96 -35.88 -11.24
C SER A 99 45.97 -36.51 -12.24
N ILE A 100 44.78 -35.92 -12.41
CA ILE A 100 43.77 -36.43 -13.34
C ILE A 100 44.12 -36.00 -14.77
N PRO A 101 44.29 -36.95 -15.72
CA PRO A 101 44.47 -36.62 -17.12
C PRO A 101 43.22 -35.88 -17.65
N TYR A 102 43.44 -34.87 -18.49
CA TYR A 102 42.39 -34.01 -19.07
C TYR A 102 41.66 -33.08 -18.09
N ARG A 103 42.25 -32.75 -16.93
CA ARG A 103 41.68 -31.78 -15.96
C ARG A 103 41.24 -30.44 -16.59
N PRO A 104 42.02 -29.77 -17.45
CA PRO A 104 41.59 -28.51 -18.07
C PRO A 104 40.32 -28.66 -18.91
N GLN A 105 40.18 -29.78 -19.64
CA GLN A 105 39.01 -30.10 -20.45
C GLN A 105 37.78 -30.34 -19.57
N LEU A 106 37.93 -31.05 -18.45
CA LEU A 106 36.84 -31.29 -17.49
C LEU A 106 36.34 -29.99 -16.84
N ILE A 107 37.27 -29.09 -16.49
CA ILE A 107 36.93 -27.77 -15.94
C ILE A 107 36.21 -26.91 -16.98
N LEU A 108 36.67 -26.93 -18.24
CA LEU A 108 36.00 -26.21 -19.33
C LEU A 108 34.57 -26.73 -19.53
N ILE A 109 34.36 -28.05 -19.56
CA ILE A 109 33.03 -28.65 -19.68
C ILE A 109 32.15 -28.26 -18.51
N ALA A 110 32.66 -28.34 -17.27
CA ALA A 110 31.91 -27.95 -16.08
C ALA A 110 31.53 -26.46 -16.10
N PHE A 111 32.44 -25.59 -16.52
CA PHE A 111 32.18 -24.16 -16.70
C PHE A 111 31.13 -23.91 -17.77
N THR A 112 31.25 -24.52 -18.95
CA THR A 112 30.29 -24.37 -20.05
C THR A 112 28.90 -24.86 -19.65
N VAL A 113 28.80 -26.03 -18.99
CA VAL A 113 27.52 -26.54 -18.50
C VAL A 113 26.92 -25.60 -17.45
N ALA A 114 27.73 -25.08 -16.51
CA ALA A 114 27.26 -24.11 -15.53
C ALA A 114 26.78 -22.81 -16.20
N PHE A 115 27.55 -22.27 -17.15
CA PHE A 115 27.23 -21.04 -17.87
C PHE A 115 25.96 -21.17 -18.72
N VAL A 116 25.85 -22.23 -19.52
CA VAL A 116 24.64 -22.50 -20.32
C VAL A 116 23.44 -22.68 -19.39
N SER A 117 23.60 -23.38 -18.26
CA SER A 117 22.53 -23.50 -17.28
C SER A 117 22.12 -22.15 -16.71
N LEU A 118 23.07 -21.25 -16.42
CA LEU A 118 22.82 -19.91 -15.92
C LEU A 118 22.04 -19.07 -16.94
N VAL A 119 22.46 -19.08 -18.21
CA VAL A 119 21.81 -18.30 -19.27
C VAL A 119 20.38 -18.79 -19.52
N VAL A 120 20.19 -20.09 -19.67
CA VAL A 120 18.85 -20.67 -19.86
C VAL A 120 17.95 -20.35 -18.67
N GLN A 121 18.47 -20.46 -17.45
CA GLN A 121 17.67 -20.28 -16.24
C GLN A 121 17.43 -18.81 -15.89
N GLY A 122 18.39 -17.93 -16.15
CA GLY A 122 18.23 -16.48 -16.07
C GLY A 122 17.19 -15.98 -17.08
N GLY A 123 17.18 -16.55 -18.29
CA GLY A 123 16.14 -16.28 -19.29
C GLY A 123 14.75 -16.80 -18.92
N THR A 124 14.65 -17.85 -18.10
CA THR A 124 13.35 -18.36 -17.60
C THR A 124 12.77 -17.53 -16.45
N LEU A 125 13.55 -16.67 -15.80
CA LEU A 125 13.09 -15.87 -14.66
C LEU A 125 11.99 -14.85 -15.06
N PRO A 126 12.13 -14.04 -16.12
CA PRO A 126 11.05 -13.17 -16.59
C PRO A 126 9.76 -13.92 -16.95
N TRP A 127 9.89 -15.12 -17.51
CA TRP A 127 8.75 -15.98 -17.83
C TRP A 127 8.07 -16.53 -16.56
N LEU A 128 8.86 -16.96 -15.57
CA LEU A 128 8.37 -17.42 -14.27
C LEU A 128 7.65 -16.31 -13.50
N ILE A 129 8.20 -15.09 -13.48
CA ILE A 129 7.58 -13.92 -12.85
C ILE A 129 6.22 -13.62 -13.50
N ARG A 130 6.17 -13.62 -14.84
CA ARG A 130 4.93 -13.40 -15.59
C ARG A 130 3.87 -14.47 -15.34
N THR A 131 4.26 -15.75 -15.31
CA THR A 131 3.32 -16.87 -15.08
C THR A 131 2.80 -16.94 -13.65
N LEU A 132 3.60 -16.54 -12.65
CA LEU A 132 3.16 -16.45 -11.25
C LEU A 132 2.24 -15.25 -10.98
N GLY A 133 2.04 -14.38 -11.98
CA GLY A 133 1.24 -13.18 -11.82
C GLY A 133 1.82 -12.25 -10.75
N LEU A 134 3.15 -12.29 -10.56
CA LEU A 134 3.88 -11.24 -9.86
C LEU A 134 3.92 -10.03 -10.82
N GLN A 135 2.76 -9.44 -11.05
CA GLN A 135 2.67 -8.15 -11.68
C GLN A 135 3.25 -7.17 -10.66
N GLY A 136 4.40 -6.58 -10.99
CA GLY A 136 4.83 -5.37 -10.30
C GLY A 136 3.64 -4.40 -10.30
N ALA A 137 3.44 -3.70 -9.17
CA ALA A 137 2.32 -2.78 -9.03
C ALA A 137 2.20 -1.89 -10.28
N ASP A 138 1.00 -1.84 -10.89
CA ASP A 138 0.78 -0.95 -12.02
C ASP A 138 0.86 0.48 -11.50
N ALA A 139 2.03 1.10 -11.69
CA ALA A 139 2.29 2.45 -11.22
C ALA A 139 1.30 3.47 -11.79
N LYS A 140 0.67 3.20 -12.95
CA LYS A 140 -0.36 4.08 -13.50
C LYS A 140 -1.68 3.93 -12.75
N GLU A 141 -2.05 2.71 -12.39
CA GLU A 141 -3.25 2.44 -11.60
C GLU A 141 -3.11 2.95 -10.16
N ASP A 142 -1.95 2.72 -9.54
CA ASP A 142 -1.68 3.24 -8.19
C ASP A 142 -1.76 4.77 -8.15
N ARG A 143 -1.23 5.46 -9.18
CA ARG A 143 -1.36 6.92 -9.29
C ARG A 143 -2.80 7.39 -9.41
N ARG A 144 -3.64 6.66 -10.13
CA ARG A 144 -5.08 6.97 -10.24
C ARG A 144 -5.80 6.75 -8.92
N LEU A 145 -5.55 5.62 -8.27
CA LEU A 145 -6.10 5.30 -6.96
C LEU A 145 -5.66 6.31 -5.90
N LEU A 146 -4.40 6.74 -5.95
CA LEU A 146 -3.89 7.79 -5.08
C LEU A 146 -4.61 9.11 -5.34
N ALA A 147 -4.79 9.52 -6.60
CA ALA A 147 -5.52 10.73 -6.94
C ALA A 147 -6.96 10.72 -6.41
N HIS A 148 -7.68 9.60 -6.59
CA HIS A 148 -9.04 9.44 -6.04
C HIS A 148 -9.05 9.49 -4.51
N LEU A 149 -8.11 8.80 -3.86
CA LEU A 149 -8.00 8.84 -2.41
C LEU A 149 -7.74 10.27 -1.93
N LEU A 150 -6.80 10.99 -2.53
CA LEU A 150 -6.48 12.37 -2.14
C LEU A 150 -7.66 13.33 -2.32
N ASP A 151 -8.50 13.10 -3.34
CA ASP A 151 -9.76 13.84 -3.52
C ASP A 151 -10.75 13.56 -2.38
N ASP A 152 -10.97 12.27 -2.05
CA ASP A 152 -11.81 11.86 -0.91
C ASP A 152 -11.32 12.45 0.43
N LEU A 153 -10.00 12.53 0.61
CA LEU A 153 -9.39 13.13 1.80
C LEU A 153 -9.63 14.65 1.81
N SER A 154 -9.35 15.32 0.69
CA SER A 154 -9.51 16.77 0.54
C SER A 154 -10.95 17.20 0.80
N GLU A 155 -11.94 16.48 0.29
CA GLU A 155 -13.37 16.75 0.57
C GLU A 155 -13.66 16.70 2.08
N ALA A 156 -13.16 15.67 2.77
CA ALA A 156 -13.34 15.53 4.21
C ALA A 156 -12.60 16.62 5.01
N GLY A 157 -11.41 17.02 4.56
CA GLY A 157 -10.66 18.12 5.13
C GLY A 157 -11.36 19.47 4.96
N LEU A 158 -11.92 19.73 3.78
CA LEU A 158 -12.64 20.97 3.48
C LEU A 158 -13.96 21.10 4.23
N ALA A 159 -14.64 20.00 4.53
CA ALA A 159 -15.87 20.00 5.33
C ALA A 159 -15.67 20.59 6.75
N VAL A 160 -14.44 20.54 7.28
CA VAL A 160 -14.10 21.17 8.57
C VAL A 160 -14.16 22.70 8.48
N LEU A 161 -13.93 23.28 7.30
CA LEU A 161 -13.95 24.73 7.09
C LEU A 161 -15.37 25.30 6.97
N ASP A 162 -16.40 24.46 7.01
CA ASP A 162 -17.80 24.90 7.06
C ASP A 162 -18.19 25.41 8.46
N ASP A 163 -17.43 25.02 9.50
CA ASP A 163 -17.49 25.55 10.86
C ASP A 163 -16.05 25.82 11.39
N PRO A 164 -15.40 26.90 10.89
CA PRO A 164 -14.00 27.17 11.16
C PRO A 164 -13.76 27.55 12.62
N GLU A 165 -14.73 28.14 13.32
CA GLU A 165 -14.63 28.49 14.74
C GLU A 165 -14.47 27.23 15.60
N THR A 166 -15.32 26.22 15.39
CA THR A 166 -15.23 24.94 16.10
C THR A 166 -13.92 24.23 15.74
N ALA A 167 -13.54 24.24 14.46
CA ALA A 167 -12.30 23.63 14.00
C ALA A 167 -11.03 24.22 14.64
N ALA A 168 -11.00 25.55 14.82
CA ALA A 168 -9.87 26.24 15.42
C ALA A 168 -9.95 26.32 16.96
N GLY A 169 -11.07 25.94 17.57
CA GLY A 169 -11.34 26.18 18.98
C GLY A 169 -11.38 27.68 19.33
N ALA A 170 -11.80 28.52 18.37
CA ALA A 170 -11.83 29.96 18.53
C ALA A 170 -13.16 30.41 19.18
N ALA A 171 -13.07 31.29 20.19
CA ALA A 171 -14.24 31.89 20.82
C ALA A 171 -14.81 33.10 20.04
N THR A 172 -14.07 33.58 19.05
CA THR A 172 -14.42 34.74 18.22
C THR A 172 -14.52 34.32 16.75
N PRO A 173 -15.41 34.97 15.97
CA PRO A 173 -15.50 34.72 14.53
C PRO A 173 -14.15 34.86 13.83
N ILE A 174 -13.84 33.92 12.95
CA ILE A 174 -12.60 33.94 12.18
C ILE A 174 -12.79 34.78 10.92
N ASP A 175 -11.75 35.53 10.54
CA ASP A 175 -11.75 36.31 9.31
C ASP A 175 -11.98 35.40 8.09
N PRO A 176 -13.03 35.65 7.27
CA PRO A 176 -13.33 34.87 6.07
C PRO A 176 -12.15 34.78 5.09
N GLU A 177 -11.27 35.78 5.04
CA GLU A 177 -10.10 35.75 4.17
C GLU A 177 -9.12 34.64 4.58
N VAL A 178 -8.98 34.39 5.88
CA VAL A 178 -8.12 33.31 6.39
C VAL A 178 -8.71 31.94 6.05
N VAL A 179 -10.03 31.78 6.16
CA VAL A 179 -10.74 30.55 5.82
C VAL A 179 -10.61 30.26 4.32
N GLU A 180 -10.85 31.26 3.47
CA GLU A 180 -10.72 31.11 2.02
C GLU A 180 -9.28 30.81 1.62
N ARG A 181 -8.29 31.39 2.30
CA ARG A 181 -6.88 31.08 2.10
C ARG A 181 -6.54 29.62 2.42
N VAL A 182 -7.11 29.04 3.50
CA VAL A 182 -6.94 27.61 3.84
C VAL A 182 -7.68 26.72 2.83
N ARG A 183 -8.85 27.14 2.36
CA ARG A 183 -9.62 26.44 1.32
C ARG A 183 -8.83 26.37 0.02
N GLN A 184 -8.28 27.49 -0.45
CA GLN A 184 -7.43 27.56 -1.63
C GLN A 184 -6.17 26.71 -1.48
N SER A 185 -5.45 26.79 -0.36
CA SER A 185 -4.24 25.98 -0.16
C SER A 185 -4.52 24.47 -0.12
N SER A 186 -5.74 24.06 0.26
CA SER A 186 -6.19 22.66 0.23
C SER A 186 -6.35 22.14 -1.20
N TYR A 187 -6.98 22.92 -2.09
CA TYR A 187 -7.17 22.56 -3.50
C TYR A 187 -5.86 22.50 -4.29
N LEU A 188 -4.91 23.36 -3.94
CA LEU A 188 -3.69 23.60 -4.70
C LEU A 188 -2.55 22.61 -4.37
N ARG A 189 -2.83 21.61 -3.51
CA ARG A 189 -1.94 20.49 -3.20
C ARG A 189 -1.50 19.66 -4.41
N ALA A 190 -2.16 19.80 -5.57
CA ALA A 190 -1.84 19.05 -6.79
C ALA A 190 -0.55 19.49 -7.50
N GLU A 191 -0.10 20.75 -7.34
CA GLU A 191 1.12 21.25 -8.00
C GLU A 191 1.80 22.35 -7.17
N SER A 192 2.92 22.02 -6.52
CA SER A 192 4.08 22.90 -6.28
C SER A 192 3.94 24.39 -5.85
N ALA A 193 4.71 24.75 -4.82
CA ALA A 193 5.60 25.93 -4.81
C ALA A 193 5.01 27.36 -4.68
N TRP A 194 3.93 27.58 -3.91
CA TRP A 194 3.45 28.95 -3.62
C TRP A 194 3.98 29.64 -2.37
N GLU A 195 4.79 28.98 -1.53
CA GLU A 195 5.33 29.60 -0.31
C GLU A 195 6.58 30.49 -0.51
N ARG A 196 7.17 30.55 -1.71
CA ARG A 196 8.39 31.33 -1.94
C ARG A 196 8.16 32.82 -2.19
N THR A 197 6.94 33.24 -2.51
CA THR A 197 6.74 34.56 -3.15
C THR A 197 6.12 35.62 -2.24
N LEU A 198 5.43 35.29 -1.15
CA LEU A 198 4.52 36.25 -0.50
C LEU A 198 4.74 36.53 1.00
N LEU A 199 5.82 36.02 1.61
CA LEU A 199 6.12 36.31 3.03
C LEU A 199 7.37 37.18 3.23
N SER A 200 7.91 37.76 2.15
CA SER A 200 9.09 38.64 2.23
C SER A 200 8.77 40.08 2.62
N ASP A 201 7.53 40.43 3.00
CA ASP A 201 7.25 41.82 3.38
C ASP A 201 6.08 41.93 4.38
N SER A 202 6.37 41.71 5.67
CA SER A 202 5.89 42.58 6.76
C SER A 202 6.36 42.07 8.14
N PRO A 203 6.93 42.93 8.99
CA PRO A 203 7.33 42.58 10.34
C PRO A 203 6.13 42.50 11.30
N GLN A 204 6.09 41.43 12.10
CA GLN A 204 5.54 41.40 13.46
C GLN A 204 4.08 41.86 13.72
N GLU A 205 3.05 41.13 13.25
CA GLU A 205 1.72 41.13 13.91
C GLU A 205 1.08 39.70 13.98
N SER A 206 1.05 39.14 15.19
CA SER A 206 0.93 37.72 15.53
C SER A 206 -0.48 37.11 15.55
N ARG A 207 -1.43 37.50 14.69
CA ARG A 207 -2.80 36.91 14.73
C ARG A 207 -3.20 36.09 13.49
N PRO A 208 -3.02 36.55 12.25
CA PRO A 208 -3.51 35.80 11.08
C PRO A 208 -2.77 34.47 10.86
N HIS A 209 -1.46 34.43 11.13
CA HIS A 209 -0.63 33.24 10.87
C HIS A 209 -0.92 32.07 11.81
N HIS A 210 -1.25 32.31 13.08
CA HIS A 210 -1.56 31.22 14.00
C HIS A 210 -2.96 30.64 13.72
N ILE A 211 -3.94 31.47 13.36
CA ILE A 211 -5.29 31.01 13.00
C ILE A 211 -5.23 30.19 11.72
N TYR A 212 -4.54 30.68 10.68
CA TYR A 212 -4.29 29.92 9.45
C TYR A 212 -3.71 28.54 9.74
N ARG A 213 -2.64 28.48 10.55
CA ARG A 213 -1.98 27.23 10.91
C ARG A 213 -2.90 26.29 11.69
N THR A 214 -3.67 26.83 12.64
CA THR A 214 -4.59 26.04 13.47
C THR A 214 -5.67 25.40 12.61
N LEU A 215 -6.31 26.20 11.75
CA LEU A 215 -7.27 25.70 10.77
C LEU A 215 -6.65 24.67 9.83
N ARG A 216 -5.42 24.92 9.37
CA ARG A 216 -4.74 23.96 8.48
C ARG A 216 -4.44 22.63 9.15
N LEU A 217 -4.02 22.65 10.42
CA LEU A 217 -3.83 21.43 11.20
C LEU A 217 -5.15 20.68 11.43
N ALA A 218 -6.26 21.40 11.64
CA ALA A 218 -7.59 20.79 11.76
C ALA A 218 -8.01 20.08 10.45
N VAL A 219 -7.73 20.70 9.29
CA VAL A 219 -7.96 20.08 7.96
C VAL A 219 -7.14 18.79 7.81
N VAL A 220 -5.84 18.82 8.14
CA VAL A 220 -4.96 17.63 8.08
C VAL A 220 -5.43 16.52 9.01
N ASP A 221 -5.96 16.85 10.19
CA ASP A 221 -6.48 15.87 11.15
C ASP A 221 -7.77 15.18 10.65
N ALA A 222 -8.66 15.95 10.00
CA ALA A 222 -9.84 15.37 9.35
C ALA A 222 -9.47 14.47 8.16
N GLU A 223 -8.49 14.88 7.35
CA GLU A 223 -7.93 14.04 6.28
C GLU A 223 -7.34 12.74 6.82
N ARG A 224 -6.58 12.81 7.91
CA ARG A 224 -6.05 11.61 8.58
C ARG A 224 -7.17 10.70 9.07
N THR A 225 -8.21 11.27 9.67
CA THR A 225 -9.39 10.51 10.13
C THR A 225 -10.06 9.81 8.94
N ARG A 226 -10.25 10.51 7.82
CA ARG A 226 -10.80 9.95 6.59
C ARG A 226 -9.92 8.84 6.00
N LEU A 227 -8.60 9.00 6.03
CA LEU A 227 -7.62 7.99 5.59
C LEU A 227 -7.67 6.73 6.46
N LEU A 228 -7.79 6.88 7.78
CA LEU A 228 -7.96 5.75 8.70
C LEU A 228 -9.26 5.00 8.44
N LEU A 229 -10.34 5.69 8.09
CA LEU A 229 -11.59 5.06 7.67
C LEU A 229 -11.44 4.28 6.36
N GLU A 230 -10.71 4.82 5.37
CA GLU A 230 -10.44 4.08 4.13
C GLU A 230 -9.53 2.87 4.35
N ARG A 231 -8.55 2.98 5.25
CA ARG A 231 -7.74 1.85 5.71
C ARG A 231 -8.60 0.78 6.38
N ALA A 232 -9.49 1.18 7.30
CA ALA A 232 -10.39 0.27 7.98
C ALA A 232 -11.43 -0.37 7.03
N ARG A 233 -11.75 0.28 5.91
CA ARG A 233 -12.60 -0.26 4.83
C ARG A 233 -11.83 -1.11 3.83
N GLY A 234 -10.52 -0.92 3.71
CA GLY A 234 -9.62 -1.61 2.77
C GLY A 234 -10.04 -1.42 1.32
N SER A 235 -10.62 -0.25 1.01
CA SER A 235 -11.01 0.13 -0.35
C SER A 235 -9.79 0.38 -1.24
N TYR A 236 -8.63 0.68 -0.64
CA TYR A 236 -7.39 1.04 -1.33
C TYR A 236 -6.23 0.09 -0.98
N PRO A 237 -5.30 -0.17 -1.91
CA PRO A 237 -4.09 -0.96 -1.64
C PRO A 237 -3.21 -0.33 -0.55
N SER A 238 -2.55 -1.16 0.28
CA SER A 238 -1.69 -0.67 1.38
C SER A 238 -0.63 0.34 0.93
N ARG A 239 -0.01 0.13 -0.24
CA ARG A 239 1.01 1.05 -0.78
C ARG A 239 0.46 2.46 -1.06
N VAL A 240 -0.75 2.56 -1.60
CA VAL A 240 -1.44 3.83 -1.86
C VAL A 240 -1.80 4.53 -0.54
N LEU A 241 -2.28 3.76 0.44
CA LEU A 241 -2.57 4.28 1.78
C LEU A 241 -1.30 4.77 2.50
N THR A 242 -0.19 4.06 2.37
CA THR A 242 1.12 4.45 2.93
C THR A 242 1.64 5.72 2.26
N GLU A 243 1.50 5.83 0.94
CA GLU A 243 1.90 7.02 0.20
C GLU A 243 1.05 8.24 0.62
N ALA A 244 -0.27 8.12 0.66
CA ALA A 244 -1.15 9.18 1.17
C ALA A 244 -0.82 9.58 2.61
N GLN A 245 -0.55 8.60 3.50
CA GLN A 245 -0.13 8.87 4.88
C GLN A 245 1.17 9.69 4.92
N SER A 246 2.15 9.34 4.09
CA SER A 246 3.43 10.05 4.04
C SER A 246 3.27 11.52 3.60
N LEU A 247 2.35 11.79 2.68
CA LEU A 247 2.04 13.15 2.23
C LEU A 247 1.45 13.99 3.37
N LEU A 248 0.51 13.42 4.15
CA LEU A 248 -0.07 14.09 5.32
C LEU A 248 0.97 14.34 6.42
N ASP A 249 1.82 13.35 6.70
CA ASP A 249 2.84 13.46 7.75
C ASP A 249 3.91 14.51 7.40
N LEU A 250 4.30 14.61 6.12
CA LEU A 250 5.18 15.67 5.64
C LEU A 250 4.59 17.06 5.85
N GLU A 251 3.30 17.20 5.61
CA GLU A 251 2.62 18.48 5.78
C GLU A 251 2.45 18.87 7.25
N GLU A 252 2.03 17.94 8.09
CA GLU A 252 1.98 18.17 9.53
C GLU A 252 3.35 18.59 10.05
N THR A 253 4.42 17.95 9.58
CA THR A 253 5.80 18.31 9.92
C THR A 253 6.15 19.73 9.49
N ARG A 254 5.78 20.15 8.26
CA ARG A 254 5.99 21.54 7.79
C ARG A 254 5.24 22.56 8.63
N LEU A 255 4.00 22.26 9.02
CA LEU A 255 3.18 23.14 9.85
C LEU A 255 3.74 23.23 11.27
N ARG A 256 4.26 22.12 11.82
CA ARG A 256 4.83 22.05 13.18
C ARG A 256 6.25 22.62 13.29
N SER A 257 7.09 22.47 12.27
CA SER A 257 8.48 22.97 12.33
C SER A 257 8.56 24.49 12.38
N ARG A 258 7.59 25.19 11.81
CA ARG A 258 7.51 26.66 11.74
C ARG A 258 7.10 27.36 13.06
N SER A 259 7.02 26.65 14.19
CA SER A 259 6.77 27.24 15.54
C SER A 259 8.02 27.45 16.41
N ARG A 260 9.18 26.95 15.99
CA ARG A 260 10.43 27.17 16.71
C ARG A 260 11.21 28.29 16.04
#